data_AF-A0A7W0UN48-F1
#
_entry.id   AF-A0A7W0UN48-F1
#
_cell.length_a   1.000
_cell.length_b   1.000
_cell.length_c   1.000
_cell.angle_alpha   90.00
_cell.angle_beta   90.00
_cell.angle_gamma   90.00
#
_symmetry.space_group_name_H-M   'P 1'
#
loop_
_entity.id
_entity.type
_entity.pdbx_description
1 polymer ?
#
loop_
_entity_poly.entity_id
_entity_poly.type
_entity_poly.pdbx_seq_one_letter_code
_entity_poly.pdbx_strand_id
1 'polypeptide(L)'
;MVATVVELWRYPVKSLLGEELDEVEMNERGLIGDRLYAVTDRGGKLGSGKTSARFRRLDGLFDLTARDCGDQVLVTVPDGRELAVGNGELDSFLSERYGDDMRVARESSVPHHDAAPLHLLTTSSLRWLADKLPESQIDR
;
A
#
# COMPACT_ATOMS: atom_id res chain seq x y z
N MET A 1 3.81 11.91 -28.69
CA MET A 1 3.39 12.81 -27.60
C MET A 1 4.40 12.60 -26.48
N VAL A 2 4.89 13.67 -25.85
CA VAL A 2 5.84 13.60 -24.73
C VAL A 2 5.13 14.16 -23.50
N ALA A 3 5.24 13.47 -22.37
CA ALA A 3 4.69 13.90 -21.09
C ALA A 3 5.82 13.97 -20.06
N THR A 4 5.60 14.72 -18.99
CA THR A 4 6.51 14.80 -17.84
C THR A 4 5.84 14.12 -16.66
N VAL A 5 6.59 13.29 -15.93
CA VAL A 5 6.13 12.72 -14.66
C VAL A 5 6.19 13.84 -13.62
N VAL A 6 5.06 14.11 -12.97
CA VAL A 6 4.96 15.17 -11.94
C VAL A 6 4.97 14.62 -10.52
N GLU A 7 4.52 13.39 -10.34
CA GLU A 7 4.53 12.66 -9.07
C GLU A 7 4.77 11.17 -9.37
N LEU A 8 5.43 10.50 -8.43
CA LEU A 8 5.71 9.09 -8.50
C LEU A 8 5.51 8.48 -7.11
N TRP A 9 4.67 7.45 -7.04
CA TRP A 9 4.25 6.83 -5.80
C TRP A 9 4.52 5.34 -5.81
N ARG A 10 5.02 4.82 -4.69
CA ARG A 10 5.18 3.38 -4.43
C ARG A 10 4.39 2.99 -3.18
N TYR A 11 3.80 1.80 -3.19
CA TYR A 11 2.98 1.27 -2.10
C TYR A 11 3.51 -0.10 -1.65
N PRO A 12 4.55 -0.14 -0.78
CA PRO A 12 5.22 -1.39 -0.42
C PRO A 12 4.29 -2.43 0.22
N VAL A 13 3.30 -1.97 1.01
CA VAL A 13 2.32 -2.82 1.70
C VAL A 13 0.93 -2.59 1.12
N LYS A 14 0.27 -3.68 0.70
CA LYS A 14 -1.09 -3.65 0.17
C LYS A 14 -2.06 -3.01 1.18
N SER A 15 -2.90 -2.11 0.66
CA SER A 15 -3.98 -1.43 1.39
C SER A 15 -3.52 -0.38 2.42
N LEU A 16 -2.21 -0.13 2.57
CA LEU A 16 -1.69 1.00 3.35
C LEU A 16 -1.42 2.20 2.44
N LEU A 17 -1.16 3.37 3.02
CA LEU A 17 -0.58 4.50 2.28
C LEU A 17 0.87 4.21 1.91
N GLY A 18 1.35 4.89 0.87
CA GLY A 18 2.66 4.67 0.27
C GLY A 18 3.64 5.81 0.52
N GLU A 19 4.67 5.84 -0.32
CA GLU A 19 5.73 6.84 -0.32
C GLU A 19 5.79 7.55 -1.67
N GLU A 20 6.05 8.85 -1.64
CA GLU A 20 6.39 9.65 -2.81
C GLU A 20 7.90 9.53 -3.08
N LEU A 21 8.26 9.39 -4.35
CA LEU A 21 9.64 9.14 -4.79
C LEU A 21 10.03 10.13 -5.89
N ASP A 22 11.31 10.50 -5.95
CA ASP A 22 11.88 11.25 -7.08
C ASP A 22 12.24 10.34 -8.26
N GLU A 23 12.61 9.10 -7.97
CA GLU A 23 13.00 8.08 -8.96
C GLU A 23 12.65 6.67 -8.47
N VAL A 24 12.48 5.75 -9.42
CA VAL A 24 12.27 4.33 -9.10
C VAL A 24 12.80 3.44 -10.21
N GLU A 25 13.32 2.28 -9.81
CA GLU A 25 13.66 1.21 -10.74
C GLU A 25 12.45 0.34 -11.06
N MET A 26 12.41 -0.19 -12.27
CA MET A 26 11.32 -1.04 -12.75
C MET A 26 11.85 -2.32 -13.37
N ASN A 27 11.09 -3.40 -13.21
CA ASN A 27 11.27 -4.65 -13.93
C ASN A 27 9.92 -5.15 -14.47
N GLU A 28 9.89 -6.38 -14.98
CA GLU A 28 8.69 -7.00 -15.56
C GLU A 28 7.50 -7.11 -14.56
N ARG A 29 7.77 -7.06 -13.25
CA ARG A 29 6.77 -7.06 -12.17
C ARG A 29 6.20 -5.67 -11.87
N GLY A 30 6.79 -4.60 -12.41
CA GLY A 30 6.44 -3.21 -12.09
C GLY A 30 7.56 -2.49 -11.33
N LEU A 31 7.18 -1.55 -10.46
CA LEU A 31 8.14 -0.82 -9.63
C LEU A 31 8.79 -1.78 -8.62
N ILE A 32 10.11 -1.69 -8.46
CA ILE A 32 10.83 -2.46 -7.45
C ILE A 32 10.37 -2.01 -6.05
N GLY A 33 10.04 -2.98 -5.19
CA GLY A 33 9.51 -2.74 -3.84
C GLY A 33 7.98 -2.64 -3.76
N ASP A 34 7.30 -2.40 -4.88
CA ASP A 34 5.85 -2.13 -4.86
C ASP A 34 5.01 -3.38 -4.59
N ARG A 35 4.04 -3.25 -3.67
CA ARG A 35 3.08 -4.29 -3.29
C ARG A 35 3.71 -5.64 -2.95
N LEU A 36 4.96 -5.66 -2.48
CA LEU A 36 5.62 -6.91 -2.07
C LEU A 36 5.04 -7.47 -0.76
N TYR A 37 4.32 -6.66 0.01
CA TYR A 37 3.84 -7.04 1.33
C TYR A 37 2.33 -6.80 1.49
N ALA A 38 1.72 -7.42 2.50
CA ALA A 38 0.35 -7.18 2.91
C ALA A 38 0.17 -7.51 4.40
N VAL A 39 -0.74 -6.79 5.08
CA VAL A 39 -1.23 -7.20 6.40
C VAL A 39 -2.01 -8.51 6.25
N THR A 40 -1.75 -9.50 7.09
CA THR A 40 -2.41 -10.81 7.04
C THR A 40 -2.62 -11.41 8.42
N ASP A 41 -3.67 -12.21 8.55
CA ASP A 41 -3.92 -13.04 9.73
C ASP A 41 -3.24 -14.41 9.63
N ARG A 42 -3.32 -15.21 10.70
CA ARG A 42 -2.84 -16.61 10.73
C ARG A 42 -3.47 -17.50 9.66
N GLY A 43 -4.70 -17.19 9.22
CA GLY A 43 -5.40 -17.91 8.15
C GLY A 43 -4.93 -17.55 6.75
N GLY A 44 -4.02 -16.58 6.61
CA GLY A 44 -3.50 -16.11 5.32
C GLY A 44 -4.45 -15.18 4.57
N LYS A 45 -5.53 -14.69 5.20
CA LYS A 45 -6.38 -13.67 4.57
C LYS A 45 -5.67 -12.33 4.59
N LEU A 46 -5.81 -11.57 3.51
CA LEU A 46 -5.17 -10.25 3.36
C LEU A 46 -6.08 -9.15 3.89
N GLY A 47 -5.51 -8.19 4.61
CA GLY A 47 -6.17 -6.98 5.05
C GLY A 47 -6.60 -6.10 3.88
N SER A 48 -7.86 -5.68 3.86
CA SER A 48 -8.43 -4.81 2.84
C SER A 48 -9.64 -4.04 3.36
N GLY A 49 -10.20 -3.14 2.56
CA GLY A 49 -11.51 -2.51 2.83
C GLY A 49 -12.72 -3.41 2.54
N LYS A 50 -12.51 -4.68 2.16
CA LYS A 50 -13.57 -5.62 1.75
C LYS A 50 -13.39 -7.01 2.38
N THR A 51 -14.49 -7.75 2.48
CA THR A 51 -14.51 -9.15 2.91
C THR A 51 -14.73 -10.07 1.72
N SER A 52 -13.90 -11.11 1.58
CA SER A 52 -14.07 -12.19 0.60
C SER A 52 -13.40 -13.48 1.06
N ALA A 53 -13.27 -14.47 0.17
CA ALA A 53 -12.47 -15.67 0.41
C ALA A 53 -10.99 -15.32 0.67
N ARG A 54 -10.43 -14.34 -0.06
CA ARG A 54 -9.03 -13.90 0.04
C ARG A 54 -8.84 -12.74 1.04
N PHE A 55 -9.86 -11.92 1.25
CA PHE A 55 -9.73 -10.67 2.00
C PHE A 55 -10.51 -10.67 3.32
N ARG A 56 -9.90 -10.09 4.35
CA ARG A 56 -10.55 -9.72 5.60
C ARG A 56 -10.66 -8.20 5.63
N ARG A 57 -11.87 -7.70 5.94
CA ARG A 57 -12.06 -6.27 6.13
C ARG A 57 -11.35 -5.80 7.39
N LEU A 58 -10.41 -4.86 7.24
CA LEU A 58 -9.76 -4.13 8.33
C LEU A 58 -9.97 -2.63 8.07
N ASP A 59 -10.65 -1.94 8.97
CA ASP A 59 -10.90 -0.51 8.84
C ASP A 59 -9.67 0.32 9.29
N GLY A 60 -9.50 1.54 8.78
CA GLY A 60 -8.39 2.41 9.21
C GLY A 60 -7.00 1.92 8.80
N LEU A 61 -6.88 1.14 7.71
CA LEU A 61 -5.58 0.77 7.13
C LEU A 61 -4.86 1.98 6.50
N PHE A 62 -5.59 3.01 6.06
CA PHE A 62 -5.01 4.26 5.57
C PHE A 62 -4.47 5.16 6.67
N ASP A 63 -4.63 4.80 7.94
CA ASP A 63 -3.94 5.48 9.04
C ASP A 63 -2.48 5.01 9.18
N LEU A 64 -2.07 4.02 8.37
CA LEU A 64 -0.72 3.47 8.34
C LEU A 64 -0.06 3.80 7.00
N THR A 65 1.21 4.19 7.05
CA THR A 65 2.00 4.52 5.86
C THR A 65 3.20 3.60 5.78
N ALA A 66 3.47 3.04 4.60
CA ALA A 66 4.61 2.16 4.38
C ALA A 66 5.63 2.78 3.43
N ARG A 67 6.92 2.61 3.76
CA ARG A 67 8.05 3.00 2.90
C ARG A 67 9.09 1.89 2.85
N ASP A 68 9.72 1.72 1.70
CA ASP A 68 10.78 0.73 1.48
C ASP A 68 12.15 1.41 1.49
N CYS A 69 12.96 1.09 2.50
CA CYS A 69 14.31 1.65 2.69
C CYS A 69 15.40 0.86 1.95
N GLY A 70 15.03 -0.15 1.15
CA GLY A 70 15.92 -1.02 0.40
C GLY A 70 16.23 -2.33 1.11
N ASP A 71 16.68 -2.28 2.37
CA ASP A 71 16.95 -3.46 3.20
C ASP A 71 15.76 -3.85 4.08
N GLN A 72 14.91 -2.88 4.41
CA GLN A 72 13.80 -3.01 5.34
C GLN A 72 12.61 -2.15 4.92
N VAL A 73 11.41 -2.73 5.02
CA VAL A 73 10.16 -1.96 4.93
C VAL A 73 9.76 -1.50 6.32
N LEU A 74 9.41 -0.22 6.44
CA LEU A 74 8.94 0.41 7.67
C LEU A 74 7.47 0.80 7.52
N VAL A 75 6.72 0.69 8.61
CA VAL A 75 5.33 1.14 8.72
C VAL A 75 5.25 2.22 9.78
N THR A 76 4.88 3.44 9.37
CA THR A 76 4.55 4.54 10.27
C THR A 76 3.14 4.31 10.80
N VAL A 77 3.00 4.20 12.12
CA VAL A 77 1.71 4.02 12.82
C VAL A 77 1.16 5.38 13.29
N PRO A 78 -0.11 5.48 13.74
CA PRO A 78 -0.76 6.78 13.99
C PRO A 78 -0.12 7.62 15.11
N ASP A 79 0.64 6.99 16.00
CA ASP A 79 1.40 7.69 17.05
C ASP A 79 2.75 8.26 16.56
N GLY A 80 3.08 8.05 15.27
CA GLY A 80 4.27 8.55 14.61
C GLY A 80 5.49 7.61 14.69
N ARG A 81 5.42 6.49 15.42
CA ARG A 81 6.51 5.50 15.42
C ARG A 81 6.64 4.83 14.05
N GLU A 82 7.87 4.52 13.67
CA GLU A 82 8.18 3.67 12.52
C GLU A 82 8.53 2.26 13.01
N LEU A 83 7.73 1.28 12.60
CA LEU A 83 7.90 -0.12 13.00
C LEU A 83 8.32 -0.97 11.81
N ALA A 84 9.35 -1.79 11.99
CA ALA A 84 9.90 -2.61 10.91
C ALA A 84 9.03 -3.84 10.61
N VAL A 85 8.81 -4.12 9.32
CA VAL A 85 8.21 -5.38 8.87
C VAL A 85 9.05 -6.58 9.29
N GLY A 86 8.44 -7.55 9.96
CA GLY A 86 9.14 -8.72 10.53
C GLY A 86 9.67 -8.51 11.94
N ASN A 87 9.50 -7.31 12.53
CA ASN A 87 9.70 -7.07 13.96
C ASN A 87 8.39 -7.38 14.72
N GLY A 88 8.51 -8.06 15.87
CA GLY A 88 7.38 -8.38 16.73
C GLY A 88 6.62 -7.16 17.26
N GLU A 89 7.23 -5.97 17.34
CA GLU A 89 6.54 -4.74 17.75
C GLU A 89 5.43 -4.34 16.76
N LEU A 90 5.68 -4.48 15.45
CA LEU A 90 4.66 -4.21 14.44
C LEU A 90 3.53 -5.23 14.51
N ASP A 91 3.86 -6.51 14.71
CA ASP A 91 2.87 -7.58 14.82
C ASP A 91 1.99 -7.39 16.08
N SER A 92 2.58 -6.98 17.21
CA SER A 92 1.84 -6.61 18.42
C SER A 92 0.91 -5.44 18.17
N PHE A 93 1.38 -4.35 17.56
CA PHE A 93 0.55 -3.19 17.24
C PHE A 93 -0.64 -3.57 16.34
N LEU A 94 -0.38 -4.35 15.27
CA LEU A 94 -1.42 -4.78 14.34
C LEU A 94 -2.42 -5.71 15.03
N SER A 95 -1.95 -6.59 15.91
CA SER A 95 -2.81 -7.54 16.63
C SER A 95 -3.70 -6.83 17.64
N GLU A 96 -3.17 -5.86 18.38
CA GLU A 96 -3.95 -5.00 19.27
C GLU A 96 -5.04 -4.22 18.53
N ARG A 97 -4.72 -3.73 17.33
CA ARG A 97 -5.63 -2.88 16.54
C ARG A 97 -6.69 -3.66 15.77
N TYR A 98 -6.36 -4.85 15.25
CA TYR A 98 -7.17 -5.58 14.28
C TYR A 98 -7.61 -6.98 14.72
N GLY A 99 -7.18 -7.41 15.90
CA GLY A 99 -7.40 -8.74 16.49
C GLY A 99 -6.18 -9.64 16.35
N ASP A 100 -6.17 -10.75 17.09
CA ASP A 100 -4.99 -11.59 17.29
C ASP A 100 -4.33 -12.13 16.01
N ASP A 101 -3.03 -12.40 16.11
CA ASP A 101 -2.17 -13.00 15.09
C ASP A 101 -2.10 -12.22 13.76
N MET A 102 -1.99 -10.89 13.84
CA MET A 102 -1.80 -10.02 12.67
C MET A 102 -0.33 -9.70 12.45
N ARG A 103 0.08 -9.70 11.19
CA ARG A 103 1.44 -9.35 10.77
C ARG A 103 1.49 -8.79 9.37
N VAL A 104 2.60 -8.16 9.01
CA VAL A 104 2.91 -7.86 7.60
C VAL A 104 3.72 -9.02 7.02
N ALA A 105 3.19 -9.65 5.97
CA ALA A 105 3.84 -10.76 5.29
C ALA A 105 4.19 -10.40 3.85
N ARG A 106 5.34 -10.91 3.38
CA ARG A 106 5.75 -10.83 1.98
C ARG A 106 4.83 -11.69 1.12
N GLU A 107 4.63 -11.28 -0.13
CA GLU A 107 3.91 -12.06 -1.13
C GLU A 107 4.52 -13.47 -1.29
N SER A 108 3.66 -14.42 -1.65
CA SER A 108 4.05 -15.80 -1.93
C SER A 108 3.85 -16.10 -3.42
N SER A 109 3.15 -17.17 -3.77
CA SER A 109 2.91 -17.57 -5.17
C SER A 109 1.87 -16.71 -5.90
N VAL A 110 1.01 -16.00 -5.17
CA VAL A 110 -0.04 -15.15 -5.74
C VAL A 110 0.33 -13.68 -5.54
N PRO A 111 0.55 -12.91 -6.61
CA PRO A 111 0.86 -11.48 -6.50
C PRO A 111 -0.22 -10.70 -5.76
N HIS A 112 0.20 -9.67 -5.04
CA HIS A 112 -0.71 -8.76 -4.33
C HIS A 112 -1.30 -7.64 -5.20
N HIS A 113 -0.81 -7.52 -6.45
CA HIS A 113 -1.36 -6.63 -7.47
C HIS A 113 -2.83 -6.93 -7.76
N ASP A 114 -3.64 -5.89 -7.95
CA ASP A 114 -5.08 -6.04 -8.21
C ASP A 114 -5.39 -6.21 -9.70
N ALA A 115 -4.82 -5.37 -10.56
CA ALA A 115 -5.12 -5.37 -12.00
C ALA A 115 -3.86 -5.26 -12.88
N ALA A 116 -2.97 -4.31 -12.58
CA ALA A 116 -1.76 -4.06 -13.35
C ALA A 116 -0.59 -3.71 -12.43
N PRO A 117 0.66 -3.95 -12.88
CA PRO A 117 1.87 -3.63 -12.11
C PRO A 117 2.26 -2.15 -12.12
N LEU A 118 1.59 -1.33 -12.95
CA LEU A 118 1.80 0.10 -13.07
C LEU A 118 0.47 0.78 -13.34
N HIS A 119 0.23 1.90 -12.65
CA HIS A 119 -0.90 2.79 -12.90
C HIS A 119 -0.37 4.12 -13.44
N LEU A 120 -0.86 4.52 -14.61
CA LEU A 120 -0.57 5.84 -15.19
C LEU A 120 -1.82 6.70 -15.11
N LEU A 121 -1.72 7.80 -14.38
CA LEU A 121 -2.75 8.82 -14.28
C LEU A 121 -2.25 10.08 -14.98
N THR A 122 -3.12 10.72 -15.75
CA THR A 122 -2.78 12.00 -16.38
C THR A 122 -3.42 13.14 -15.59
N THR A 123 -2.73 14.27 -15.49
CA THR A 123 -3.31 15.48 -14.87
C THR A 123 -4.60 15.91 -15.57
N SER A 124 -4.75 15.63 -16.87
CA SER A 124 -6.02 15.85 -17.60
C SER A 124 -7.15 14.95 -17.11
N SER A 125 -6.87 13.68 -16.81
CA SER A 125 -7.86 12.75 -16.26
C SER A 125 -8.25 13.14 -14.84
N LEU A 126 -7.30 13.58 -14.02
CA LEU A 126 -7.57 14.04 -12.65
C LEU A 126 -8.45 15.31 -12.66
N ARG A 127 -8.11 16.32 -13.48
CA ARG A 127 -8.96 17.51 -13.66
C ARG A 127 -10.36 17.16 -14.15
N TRP A 128 -10.46 16.30 -15.15
CA TRP A 128 -11.76 15.84 -15.65
C TRP A 128 -12.57 15.15 -14.54
N LEU A 129 -11.93 14.34 -13.69
CA LEU A 129 -12.59 13.68 -12.58
C LEU A 129 -13.07 14.68 -11.52
N ALA A 130 -12.25 15.67 -11.17
CA ALA A 130 -12.61 16.75 -10.26
C ALA A 130 -13.81 17.57 -10.78
N ASP A 131 -13.86 17.86 -12.08
CA ASP A 131 -14.99 18.55 -12.70
C ASP A 131 -16.29 17.72 -12.64
N LYS A 132 -16.18 16.38 -12.73
CA LYS A 132 -17.35 15.47 -12.71
C LYS A 132 -17.82 15.11 -11.31
N LEU A 133 -16.93 15.14 -10.33
CA LEU A 133 -17.19 14.72 -8.95
C LEU A 133 -16.74 15.81 -7.97
N PRO A 134 -17.39 16.99 -7.98
CA PRO A 134 -16.93 18.16 -7.22
C PRO A 134 -16.97 17.98 -5.70
N GLU A 135 -17.74 17.01 -5.19
CA GLU A 135 -17.82 16.68 -3.77
C GLU A 135 -16.77 15.65 -3.33
N SER A 136 -16.06 15.03 -4.28
CA SER A 136 -15.02 14.04 -3.98
C SER A 136 -13.67 14.71 -3.76
N GLN A 137 -12.89 14.16 -2.83
CA GLN A 137 -11.47 14.49 -2.75
C GLN A 137 -10.74 13.76 -3.88
N ILE A 138 -10.23 14.54 -4.84
CA ILE A 138 -9.43 14.02 -5.97
C ILE A 138 -7.99 14.46 -5.75
N ASP A 139 -7.06 13.55 -6.03
CA ASP A 139 -5.62 13.84 -6.03
C ASP A 139 -5.29 14.94 -7.05
N ARG A 140 -4.22 15.70 -6.80
CA ARG A 140 -3.90 16.93 -7.55
C ARG A 140 -3.15 16.67 -8.86
#